data_AF-A0A7Y8V1T5-F1
#
_entry.id   AF-A0A7Y8V1T5-F1
#
_cell.length_a   1.000
_cell.length_b   1.000
_cell.length_c   1.000
_cell.angle_alpha   90.00
_cell.angle_beta   90.00
_cell.angle_gamma   90.00
#
_symmetry.space_group_name_H-M   'P 1'
#
loop_
_entity.id
_entity.type
_entity.pdbx_description
1 polymer ?
#
loop_
_entity_poly.entity_id
_entity_poly.type
_entity_poly.pdbx_seq_one_letter_code
_entity_poly.pdbx_strand_id
1 'polypeptide(L)' 'MQTYYAKALLINYEDVKKAQERQDVLACEAAVREAFEIDVRPLLYAVREEMNVPAEPLKAYQESGYAEKILSRGKGGASW' A
#
# COMPACT_ATOMS: atom_id res chain seq x y z
N MET A 1 -0.19 2.19 5.42
CA MET A 1 -0.85 1.80 4.15
C MET A 1 0.06 0.82 3.41
N GLN A 2 -0.44 -0.38 3.03
CA GLN A 2 0.38 -1.45 2.43
C GLN A 2 1.05 -1.02 1.11
N THR A 3 0.43 -0.12 0.36
CA THR A 3 0.96 0.45 -0.89
C THR A 3 2.33 1.10 -0.73
N TYR A 4 2.53 1.95 0.28
CA TYR A 4 3.83 2.62 0.47
C TYR A 4 4.91 1.65 0.94
N TYR A 5 4.53 0.66 1.75
CA TYR A 5 5.46 -0.38 2.16
C TYR A 5 5.92 -1.22 0.95
N ALA A 6 4.99 -1.65 0.09
CA ALA A 6 5.31 -2.39 -1.13
C ALA A 6 6.21 -1.56 -2.08
N LYS A 7 5.90 -0.28 -2.29
CA LYS A 7 6.74 0.62 -3.11
C LYS A 7 8.16 0.78 -2.53
N ALA A 8 8.28 0.90 -1.20
CA ALA A 8 9.59 0.99 -0.55
C ALA A 8 10.43 -0.28 -0.75
N LEU A 9 9.81 -1.47 -0.74
CA LEU A 9 10.49 -2.74 -1.00
C LEU A 9 10.99 -2.89 -2.45
N LEU A 10 10.50 -2.06 -3.38
CA LEU A 10 10.91 -2.07 -4.79
C LEU A 10 12.10 -1.12 -5.08
N ILE A 11 12.59 -0.37 -4.09
CA ILE A 11 13.74 0.52 -4.27
C ILE A 11 14.99 -0.31 -4.56
N ASN A 12 15.69 0.01 -5.65
CA ASN A 12 17.01 -0.57 -5.91
C ASN A 12 18.07 0.12 -5.04
N TYR A 13 18.32 -0.44 -3.86
CA TYR A 13 19.29 0.10 -2.92
C TYR A 13 20.73 0.10 -3.44
N GLU A 14 21.08 -0.80 -4.36
CA GLU A 14 22.42 -0.84 -4.94
C GLU A 14 22.66 0.37 -5.85
N ASP A 15 21.66 0.74 -6.65
CA ASP A 15 21.75 1.93 -7.51
C ASP A 15 21.75 3.22 -6.69
N VAL A 16 20.94 3.28 -5.63
CA VAL A 16 20.98 4.38 -4.66
C VAL A 16 22.37 4.51 -4.04
N LYS A 17 22.96 3.41 -3.57
CA LYS A 17 24.29 3.41 -2.96
C LYS A 17 25.36 3.91 -3.92
N LYS A 18 25.37 3.40 -5.16
CA LYS A 18 26.30 3.87 -6.21
C LYS A 18 26.12 5.36 -6.52
N ALA A 19 24.89 5.86 -6.52
CA ALA A 19 24.63 7.28 -6.73
C ALA A 19 25.10 8.14 -5.54
N GLN A 20 24.90 7.67 -4.31
CA GLN A 20 25.39 8.32 -3.10
C GLN A 20 26.91 8.43 -3.07
N GLU A 21 27.63 7.35 -3.44
CA GLU A 21 29.10 7.33 -3.50
C GLU A 21 29.66 8.35 -4.50
N ARG A 22 28.92 8.65 -5.58
CA ARG A 22 29.26 9.68 -6.57
C ARG A 22 28.76 11.08 -6.22
N GLN A 23 28.07 11.24 -5.08
CA GLN A 23 27.36 12.47 -4.71
C GLN A 23 26.35 12.94 -5.78
N ASP A 24 25.74 11.99 -6.49
CA ASP A 24 24.80 12.22 -7.58
C ASP A 24 23.36 12.23 -7.05
N VAL A 25 22.89 13.42 -6.67
CA VAL A 25 21.57 13.61 -6.04
C VAL A 25 20.43 13.29 -7.01
N LEU A 26 20.61 13.60 -8.30
CA LEU A 26 19.58 13.34 -9.31
C LEU A 26 19.41 11.84 -9.55
N ALA A 27 20.51 11.07 -9.62
CA ALA A 27 20.41 9.62 -9.74
C ALA A 27 19.82 8.96 -8.48
N CYS A 28 20.11 9.49 -7.28
CA CYS A 28 19.46 9.00 -6.05
C CYS A 28 17.94 9.21 -6.10
N GLU A 29 17.50 10.42 -6.49
CA GLU A 29 16.07 10.75 -6.61
C GLU A 29 15.38 9.87 -7.65
N ALA A 30 16.01 9.70 -8.81
CA ALA A 30 15.47 8.87 -9.89
C ALA A 30 15.23 7.43 -9.45
N ALA A 31 16.19 6.80 -8.75
CA ALA A 31 16.06 5.42 -8.27
C ALA A 31 14.92 5.24 -7.25
N VAL A 32 14.71 6.22 -6.37
CA VAL A 32 13.59 6.20 -5.42
C VAL A 32 12.26 6.48 -6.13
N ARG A 33 12.25 7.44 -7.06
CA ARG A 33 11.04 7.81 -7.81
C ARG A 33 10.56 6.69 -8.71
N GLU A 34 11.46 5.96 -9.36
CA GLU A 34 11.14 4.79 -10.18
C GLU A 34 10.35 3.75 -9.38
N ALA A 35 10.84 3.36 -8.20
CA ALA A 35 10.12 2.44 -7.31
C ALA A 35 8.78 3.01 -6.82
N PHE A 36 8.73 4.32 -6.55
CA PHE A 36 7.51 5.00 -6.12
C PHE A 36 6.45 5.07 -7.22
N GLU A 37 6.82 5.14 -8.49
CA GLU A 37 5.90 5.24 -9.62
C GLU A 37 5.30 3.87 -10.03
N ILE A 38 5.94 2.76 -9.66
CA ILE A 38 5.43 1.40 -9.97
C ILE A 38 4.03 1.18 -9.41
N ASP A 39 3.09 0.77 -10.26
CA ASP A 39 1.77 0.34 -9.80
C ASP A 39 1.86 -1.01 -9.06
N VAL A 40 1.76 -0.96 -7.74
CA VAL A 40 1.82 -2.15 -6.87
C VAL A 40 0.45 -2.79 -6.63
N ARG A 41 -0.66 -2.25 -7.17
CA ARG A 41 -2.00 -2.81 -6.95
C ARG A 41 -2.11 -4.29 -7.37
N PRO A 42 -1.56 -4.74 -8.51
CA PRO A 42 -1.60 -6.15 -8.88
C PRO A 42 -0.90 -7.06 -7.85
N LEU A 43 0.25 -6.65 -7.32
CA LEU A 43 0.95 -7.37 -6.26
C LEU A 43 0.11 -7.46 -4.98
N LEU A 44 -0.50 -6.34 -4.58
CA LEU A 44 -1.34 -6.31 -3.39
C LEU A 44 -2.59 -7.18 -3.53
N TYR A 45 -3.19 -7.29 -4.73
CA TYR A 45 -4.29 -8.24 -4.95
C TYR A 45 -3.85 -9.68 -4.78
N ALA A 46 -2.74 -10.09 -5.42
CA ALA A 46 -2.24 -11.45 -5.32
C ALA A 46 -1.95 -11.85 -3.86
N VAL A 47 -1.28 -10.98 -3.09
CA VAL A 47 -1.01 -11.22 -1.66
C VAL A 47 -2.32 -11.38 -0.86
N ARG A 48 -3.35 -10.58 -1.17
CA ARG A 48 -4.64 -10.67 -0.47
C ARG A 48 -5.41 -11.95 -0.82
N GLU A 49 -5.33 -12.38 -2.08
CA GLU A 49 -5.86 -13.67 -2.52
C GLU A 49 -5.17 -14.84 -1.80
N GLU A 50 -3.85 -14.83 -1.69
CA GLU A 50 -3.07 -15.83 -0.95
C GLU A 50 -3.42 -15.85 0.55
N MET A 51 -3.69 -14.68 1.14
CA MET A 51 -4.17 -14.54 2.51
C MET A 51 -5.64 -14.91 2.70
N ASN A 52 -6.36 -15.25 1.62
CA ASN A 52 -7.80 -15.54 1.62
C ASN A 52 -8.65 -14.41 2.24
N VAL A 53 -8.28 -13.15 1.94
CA VAL A 53 -9.02 -11.95 2.34
C VAL A 53 -9.50 -11.19 1.11
N PRO A 54 -10.55 -10.33 1.20
CA PRO A 54 -11.08 -9.64 0.04
C PRO A 54 -10.02 -8.76 -0.64
N ALA A 55 -9.81 -8.93 -1.95
CA ALA A 55 -8.82 -8.15 -2.72
C ALA A 55 -9.09 -6.63 -2.68
N GLU A 56 -10.37 -6.25 -2.65
CA GLU A 56 -10.85 -4.87 -2.54
C GLU A 56 -11.49 -4.61 -1.17
N PRO A 57 -10.70 -4.27 -0.12
CA PRO A 57 -11.21 -4.17 1.24
C PRO A 57 -12.31 -3.12 1.44
N LEU A 58 -12.22 -1.97 0.77
CA LEU A 58 -13.25 -0.92 0.89
C LEU A 58 -14.56 -1.33 0.22
N LYS A 59 -14.48 -1.99 -0.95
CA LYS A 59 -15.66 -2.55 -1.62
C LYS A 59 -16.28 -3.66 -0.78
N ALA A 60 -15.48 -4.57 -0.25
CA ALA A 60 -15.94 -5.63 0.64
C ALA A 60 -16.59 -5.08 1.91
N TYR A 61 -16.04 -4.00 2.47
CA TYR A 61 -16.65 -3.29 3.59
C TYR A 61 -18.03 -2.70 3.23
N GLN A 62 -18.13 -2.02 2.08
CA GLN A 62 -19.41 -1.48 1.58
C GLN A 62 -20.45 -2.59 1.34
N GLU A 63 -20.05 -3.69 0.72
CA GLU A 63 -20.94 -4.83 0.42
C GLU A 63 -21.35 -5.62 1.67
N SER A 64 -20.54 -5.58 2.74
CA SER A 64 -20.85 -6.31 3.98
C SER A 64 -22.08 -5.79 4.74
N GLY A 65 -22.54 -4.57 4.40
CA GLY A 65 -23.60 -3.86 5.12
C GLY A 65 -23.25 -3.60 6.59
N TYR A 66 -21.96 -3.60 6.93
CA TYR A 66 -21.50 -3.47 8.31
C TYR A 66 -21.84 -2.10 8.88
N ALA A 67 -21.73 -1.04 8.07
CA ALA A 67 -22.06 0.32 8.46
C ALA A 67 -23.52 0.45 8.95
N GLU A 68 -24.47 -0.18 8.24
CA GLU A 68 -25.89 -0.18 8.59
C GLU A 68 -26.16 -1.00 9.86
N LYS A 69 -25.47 -2.14 9.99
CA LYS A 69 -25.57 -3.03 11.17
C LYS A 69 -25.07 -2.34 12.44
N ILE A 70 -24.04 -1.51 12.38
CA ILE A 70 -23.55 -0.79 13.57
C ILE A 70 -24.43 0.40 13.94
N LEU A 71 -25.01 1.11 12.96
CA LEU A 71 -25.91 2.23 13.20
C LEU A 71 -27.19 1.79 13.91
N SER A 72 -27.74 0.63 13.54
CA SER A 72 -28.93 0.05 14.20
C SER A 72 -28.68 -0.43 15.63
N ARG A 73 -27.41 -0.66 16.02
CA ARG A 73 -27.02 -1.08 17.39
C ARG A 73 -26.87 0.08 18.39
N GLY A 74 -27.05 1.33 17.96
CA GLY A 74 -26.98 2.53 18.81
C GLY A 74 -25.56 3.01 19.13
N LYS A 75 -25.44 4.21 19.73
CA LYS A 75 -24.19 4.99 19.97
C LYS A 75 -23.07 4.31 20.79
N GLY A 76 -23.19 3.03 21.15
CA GLY A 76 -22.14 2.27 21.84
C GLY A 76 -21.02 1.74 20.94
N GLY A 77 -21.18 1.79 19.61
CA GLY A 77 -20.22 1.23 18.65
C GLY A 77 -19.43 2.26 17.82
N ALA A 78 -19.67 3.55 18.02
CA ALA A 78 -18.99 4.64 17.33
C ALA A 78 -18.00 5.32 18.28
N SER A 79 -16.85 4.70 18.51
CA SER A 79 -15.66 5.42 18.97
C SER A 79 -14.72 5.53 17.78
N TRP A 80 -14.29 6.76 17.51
CA TRP A 80 -13.15 7.06 16.64
C TRP A 80 -11.85 6.53 17.27
#